data_AF-A0A3R9XZ54-F1
#
_entry.id   AF-A0A3R9XZ54-F1
#
_cell.length_a   1.000
_cell.length_b   1.000
_cell.length_c   1.000
_cell.angle_alpha   90.00
_cell.angle_beta   90.00
_cell.angle_gamma   90.00
#
_symmetry.space_group_name_H-M   'P 1'
#
loop_
_entity.id
_entity.type
_entity.pdbx_description
1 polymer ?
#
loop_
_entity_poly.entity_id
_entity_poly.type
_entity_poly.pdbx_seq_one_letter_code
_entity_poly.pdbx_strand_id
1 'polypeptide(L)'
;MASATERAEEALKALSREDALEYLEDLRESWAELSKDLGRTTIFYLLTAALFELLIGNEEDLKFAVIGIQFTNSAALQKVLPALAAFLFYQAITQMVRWLEAEEVFEAFYKELHPELYGQDLEMPLRPSPGMVNVGRQFPESAPHAILGHAVRVVLGLAVLTLIPVVFAVQSSFLLIDKYGGGDVLSLVVICLSAAFVLAAIAILLLYATRR
;
A
#
# COMPACT_ATOMS: atom_id res chain seq x y z
N MET A 1 -1.01 -11.41 -21.85
CA MET A 1 -0.39 -12.07 -20.68
C MET A 1 -1.52 -12.57 -19.83
N ALA A 2 -1.51 -13.85 -19.43
CA ALA A 2 -2.57 -14.46 -18.63
C ALA A 2 -2.67 -13.81 -17.23
N SER A 3 -3.87 -13.78 -16.65
CA SER A 3 -4.11 -13.26 -15.29
C SER A 3 -3.42 -14.13 -14.22
N ALA A 4 -3.34 -13.66 -12.97
CA ALA A 4 -2.79 -14.46 -11.88
C ALA A 4 -3.66 -15.72 -11.63
N THR A 5 -4.98 -15.56 -11.68
CA THR A 5 -5.95 -16.66 -11.58
C THR A 5 -5.79 -17.69 -12.70
N GLU A 6 -5.67 -17.27 -13.95
CA GLU A 6 -5.52 -18.20 -15.09
C GLU A 6 -4.25 -19.05 -14.96
N ARG A 7 -3.13 -18.43 -14.54
CA ARG A 7 -1.87 -19.14 -14.30
C ARG A 7 -1.97 -20.10 -13.10
N ALA A 8 -2.70 -19.71 -12.06
CA ALA A 8 -2.94 -20.55 -10.89
C ALA A 8 -3.77 -21.79 -11.26
N GLU A 9 -4.86 -21.61 -12.01
CA GLU A 9 -5.71 -22.72 -12.50
C GLU A 9 -4.95 -23.67 -13.43
N GLU A 10 -4.05 -23.16 -14.26
CA GLU A 10 -3.19 -23.99 -15.11
C GLU A 10 -2.18 -24.79 -14.28
N ALA A 11 -1.53 -24.16 -13.30
CA ALA A 11 -0.58 -24.83 -12.41
C ALA A 11 -1.24 -25.95 -11.58
N LEU A 12 -2.45 -25.72 -11.07
CA LEU A 12 -3.24 -26.71 -10.31
C LEU A 12 -3.47 -28.01 -11.08
N LYS A 13 -3.63 -27.94 -12.41
CA LYS A 13 -3.83 -29.15 -13.25
C LYS A 13 -2.59 -30.04 -13.33
N ALA A 14 -1.41 -29.49 -13.07
CA ALA A 14 -0.14 -30.18 -13.18
C ALA A 14 0.42 -30.64 -11.82
N LEU A 15 -0.04 -30.04 -10.71
CA LEU A 15 0.44 -30.35 -9.37
C LEU A 15 -0.29 -31.54 -8.75
N SER A 16 0.41 -32.28 -7.89
CA SER A 16 -0.25 -33.22 -7.00
C SER A 16 -1.03 -32.46 -5.92
N ARG A 17 -2.02 -33.13 -5.30
CA ARG A 17 -2.80 -32.51 -4.22
C ARG A 17 -1.92 -32.13 -3.02
N GLU A 18 -0.91 -32.93 -2.72
CA GLU A 18 0.01 -32.68 -1.61
C GLU A 18 0.86 -31.43 -1.86
N ASP A 19 1.49 -31.34 -3.04
CA ASP A 19 2.28 -30.18 -3.44
C ASP A 19 1.44 -28.89 -3.50
N ALA A 20 0.17 -28.99 -3.92
CA ALA A 20 -0.74 -27.85 -3.98
C ALA A 20 -1.13 -27.33 -2.58
N LEU A 21 -1.22 -28.21 -1.58
CA LEU A 21 -1.48 -27.84 -0.19
C LEU A 21 -0.23 -27.20 0.45
N GLU A 22 0.95 -27.77 0.23
CA GLU A 22 2.22 -27.20 0.69
C GLU A 22 2.42 -25.79 0.12
N TYR A 23 2.22 -25.62 -1.19
CA TYR A 23 2.27 -24.30 -1.82
C TYR A 23 1.26 -23.31 -1.24
N LEU A 24 0.04 -23.75 -0.91
CA LEU A 24 -0.98 -22.88 -0.32
C LEU A 24 -0.59 -22.40 1.09
N GLU A 25 0.11 -23.23 1.86
CA GLU A 25 0.68 -22.84 3.16
C GLU A 25 1.80 -21.81 2.99
N ASP A 26 2.76 -22.06 2.11
CA ASP A 26 3.87 -21.15 1.78
C ASP A 26 3.37 -19.80 1.26
N LEU A 27 2.37 -19.83 0.39
CA LEU A 27 1.70 -18.65 -0.14
C LEU A 27 1.07 -17.84 1.00
N ARG A 28 0.39 -18.49 1.95
CA ARG A 28 -0.26 -17.82 3.08
C ARG A 28 0.77 -17.17 4.00
N GLU A 29 1.90 -17.82 4.26
CA GLU A 29 2.99 -17.24 5.05
C GLU A 29 3.57 -15.99 4.37
N SER A 30 3.92 -16.12 3.08
CA SER A 30 4.41 -15.01 2.26
C SER A 30 3.41 -13.85 2.19
N TRP A 31 2.11 -14.16 2.07
CA TRP A 31 1.03 -13.19 2.03
C TRP A 31 0.85 -12.45 3.37
N ALA A 32 1.05 -13.14 4.49
CA ALA A 32 1.04 -12.54 5.82
C ALA A 32 2.24 -11.60 6.03
N GLU A 33 3.42 -11.94 5.52
CA GLU A 33 4.59 -11.04 5.53
C GLU A 33 4.35 -9.79 4.69
N LEU A 34 3.83 -9.93 3.47
CA LEU A 34 3.44 -8.80 2.62
C LEU A 34 2.44 -7.88 3.33
N SER A 35 1.48 -8.44 4.07
CA SER A 35 0.51 -7.66 4.85
C SER A 35 1.16 -6.83 5.96
N LYS A 36 2.13 -7.41 6.69
CA LYS A 36 2.90 -6.71 7.73
C LYS A 36 3.74 -5.60 7.14
N ASP A 37 4.44 -5.89 6.05
CA ASP A 37 5.30 -4.95 5.36
C ASP A 37 4.51 -3.78 4.77
N LEU A 38 3.37 -4.04 4.12
CA LEU A 38 2.46 -3.00 3.63
C LEU A 38 1.98 -2.09 4.77
N GLY A 39 1.59 -2.68 5.91
CA GLY A 39 1.20 -1.93 7.10
C GLY A 39 2.32 -1.01 7.60
N ARG A 40 3.54 -1.54 7.72
CA ARG A 40 4.72 -0.79 8.16
C ARG A 40 5.07 0.34 7.18
N THR A 41 5.09 0.07 5.87
CA THR A 41 5.37 1.07 4.84
C THR A 41 4.35 2.19 4.88
N THR A 42 3.06 1.87 5.05
CA THR A 42 1.99 2.87 5.11
C THR A 42 2.11 3.74 6.36
N ILE A 43 2.44 3.15 7.52
CA ILE A 43 2.73 3.90 8.75
C ILE A 43 3.91 4.86 8.54
N PHE A 44 5.01 4.38 7.96
CA PHE A 44 6.17 5.23 7.67
C PHE A 44 5.85 6.35 6.68
N TYR A 45 5.04 6.08 5.67
CA TYR A 45 4.54 7.11 4.77
C TYR A 45 3.78 8.20 5.53
N LEU A 46 2.79 7.83 6.35
CA LEU A 46 2.00 8.79 7.14
C LEU A 46 2.86 9.59 8.13
N LEU A 47 3.80 8.93 8.80
CA LEU A 47 4.75 9.60 9.70
C LEU A 47 5.65 10.57 8.96
N THR A 48 6.12 10.22 7.75
CA THR A 48 6.94 11.08 6.91
C THR A 48 6.16 12.31 6.44
N ALA A 49 4.91 12.11 6.01
CA ALA A 49 4.02 13.20 5.61
C ALA A 49 3.71 14.14 6.79
N ALA A 50 3.37 13.58 7.96
CA ALA A 50 3.14 14.37 9.17
C ALA A 50 4.39 15.13 9.63
N LEU A 51 5.56 14.51 9.53
CA LEU A 51 6.83 15.16 9.85
C LEU A 51 7.13 16.31 8.90
N PHE A 52 6.87 16.15 7.60
CA PHE A 52 7.02 17.23 6.63
C PHE A 52 6.12 18.42 6.98
N GLU A 53 4.83 18.19 7.20
CA GLU A 53 3.87 19.23 7.58
C GLU A 53 4.30 19.96 8.87
N LEU A 54 4.79 19.21 9.86
CA LEU A 54 5.29 19.79 11.11
C LEU A 54 6.52 20.67 10.90
N LEU A 55 7.47 20.26 10.06
CA LEU A 55 8.73 20.98 9.88
C LEU A 55 8.62 22.14 8.91
N ILE A 56 7.81 22.01 7.85
CA ILE A 56 7.66 23.05 6.83
C ILE A 56 6.91 24.28 7.38
N GLY A 57 5.95 24.07 8.29
CA GLY A 57 5.16 25.14 8.91
C GLY A 57 5.81 25.83 10.12
N ASN A 58 6.92 25.30 10.64
CA ASN A 58 7.64 25.92 11.76
C ASN A 58 8.80 26.80 11.26
N GLU A 59 8.84 28.05 11.74
CA GLU A 59 9.92 29.00 11.46
C GLU A 59 11.13 28.81 12.39
N GLU A 60 10.93 28.21 13.55
CA GLU A 60 12.00 27.98 14.53
C GLU A 60 12.79 26.68 14.26
N ASP A 61 14.07 26.70 14.66
CA ASP A 61 14.96 25.53 14.65
C ASP A 61 14.48 24.48 15.68
N LEU A 62 13.49 23.70 15.30
CA LEU A 62 13.03 22.53 16.06
C LEU A 62 14.14 21.49 16.12
N LYS A 63 14.57 21.17 17.34
CA LYS A 63 15.42 20.01 17.62
C LYS A 63 14.56 18.91 18.21
N PHE A 64 14.49 17.77 17.55
CA PHE A 64 13.73 16.62 18.02
C PHE A 64 14.58 15.35 17.90
N ALA A 65 14.34 14.40 18.81
CA ALA A 65 15.07 13.13 18.83
C ALA A 65 14.14 11.97 18.47
N VAL A 66 14.54 11.16 17.50
CA VAL A 66 13.84 9.91 17.15
C VAL A 66 14.83 8.76 17.34
N ILE A 67 14.52 7.83 18.26
CA ILE A 67 15.34 6.64 18.54
C ILE A 67 16.82 7.01 18.85
N GLY A 68 17.01 8.09 19.61
CA GLY A 68 18.35 8.56 20.01
C GLY A 68 19.13 9.34 18.94
N ILE A 69 18.61 9.48 17.72
CA ILE A 69 19.20 10.33 16.69
C ILE A 69 18.58 11.73 16.81
N GLN A 70 19.41 12.76 16.98
CA GLN A 70 18.96 14.15 16.99
C GLN A 70 18.82 14.67 15.55
N PHE A 71 17.63 15.14 15.24
CA PHE A 71 17.34 15.84 14.01
C PHE A 71 17.21 17.32 14.34
N THR A 72 17.87 18.14 13.52
CA THR A 72 17.66 19.60 13.51
C THR A 72 16.78 19.90 12.31
N ASN A 73 15.83 20.83 12.47
CA ASN A 73 14.96 21.33 11.43
C ASN A 73 15.74 22.04 10.31
N SER A 74 16.44 21.27 9.49
CA SER A 74 17.26 21.79 8.40
C SER A 74 16.45 21.92 7.12
N ALA A 75 16.80 22.92 6.30
CA ALA A 75 16.21 23.07 4.97
C ALA A 75 16.40 21.83 4.09
N ALA A 76 17.53 21.12 4.22
CA ALA A 76 17.77 19.88 3.49
C ALA A 76 16.77 18.78 3.89
N LEU A 77 16.52 18.60 5.19
CA LEU A 77 15.55 17.61 5.68
C LEU A 77 14.14 17.94 5.18
N GLN A 78 13.69 19.20 5.33
CA GLN A 78 12.39 19.66 4.84
C GLN A 78 12.21 19.39 3.34
N LYS A 79 13.27 19.63 2.55
CA LYS A 79 13.26 19.37 1.10
C LYS A 79 13.20 17.89 0.74
N VAL A 80 13.85 16.99 1.47
CA VAL A 80 13.94 15.56 1.07
C VAL A 80 12.70 14.75 1.47
N LEU A 81 11.98 15.15 2.52
CA LEU A 81 10.83 14.39 3.04
C LEU A 81 9.73 14.10 1.99
N PRO A 82 9.35 15.03 1.09
CA PRO A 82 8.37 14.74 0.05
C PRO A 82 8.78 13.60 -0.89
N ALA A 83 10.05 13.56 -1.32
CA ALA A 83 10.54 12.49 -2.17
C ALA A 83 10.57 11.14 -1.44
N LEU A 84 10.94 11.14 -0.15
CA LEU A 84 10.89 9.95 0.69
C LEU A 84 9.45 9.44 0.86
N ALA A 85 8.50 10.34 1.13
CA ALA A 85 7.08 9.98 1.23
C ALA A 85 6.55 9.42 -0.09
N ALA A 86 6.91 10.02 -1.24
CA ALA A 86 6.53 9.53 -2.56
C ALA A 86 7.12 8.14 -2.86
N PHE A 87 8.37 7.89 -2.46
CA PHE A 87 8.99 6.56 -2.56
C PHE A 87 8.27 5.52 -1.71
N LEU A 88 7.96 5.85 -0.44
CA LEU A 88 7.20 4.96 0.46
C LEU A 88 5.81 4.67 -0.10
N PHE A 89 5.16 5.67 -0.71
CA PHE A 89 3.89 5.48 -1.39
C PHE A 89 4.00 4.51 -2.58
N TYR A 90 5.00 4.70 -3.44
CA TYR A 90 5.29 3.78 -4.55
C TYR A 90 5.53 2.33 -4.06
N GLN A 91 6.30 2.18 -2.98
CA GLN A 91 6.55 0.89 -2.36
C GLN A 91 5.26 0.26 -1.81
N ALA A 92 4.41 1.04 -1.14
CA ALA A 92 3.13 0.57 -0.62
C ALA A 92 2.21 0.08 -1.75
N ILE A 93 2.12 0.80 -2.87
CA ILE A 93 1.34 0.34 -4.03
C ILE A 93 1.88 -0.96 -4.62
N THR A 94 3.20 -1.08 -4.75
CA THR A 94 3.82 -2.31 -5.26
C THR A 94 3.53 -3.51 -4.34
N GLN A 95 3.60 -3.30 -3.03
CA GLN A 95 3.26 -4.32 -2.02
C GLN A 95 1.77 -4.67 -2.06
N MET A 96 0.89 -3.67 -2.24
CA MET A 96 -0.55 -3.87 -2.36
C MET A 96 -0.92 -4.70 -3.60
N VAL A 97 -0.31 -4.43 -4.75
CA VAL A 97 -0.55 -5.23 -5.97
C VAL A 97 -0.15 -6.69 -5.76
N ARG A 98 1.05 -6.94 -5.21
CA ARG A 98 1.49 -8.31 -4.88
C ARG A 98 0.58 -9.00 -3.87
N TRP A 99 0.08 -8.24 -2.90
CA TRP A 99 -0.86 -8.74 -1.92
C TRP A 99 -2.19 -9.15 -2.55
N LEU A 100 -2.68 -8.39 -3.54
CA LEU A 100 -3.91 -8.74 -4.29
C LEU A 100 -3.69 -9.94 -5.21
N GLU A 101 -2.52 -10.05 -5.86
CA GLU A 101 -2.17 -11.23 -6.66
C GLU A 101 -2.11 -12.49 -5.78
N ALA A 102 -1.57 -12.39 -4.56
CA ALA A 102 -1.57 -13.50 -3.60
C ALA A 102 -2.99 -13.89 -3.16
N GLU A 103 -3.88 -12.92 -2.96
CA GLU A 103 -5.31 -13.16 -2.68
C GLU A 103 -5.97 -13.96 -3.81
N GLU A 104 -5.76 -13.55 -5.07
CA GLU A 104 -6.32 -14.23 -6.25
C GLU A 104 -5.84 -15.67 -6.40
N VAL A 105 -4.54 -15.90 -6.22
CA VAL A 105 -3.96 -17.25 -6.30
C VAL A 105 -4.47 -18.12 -5.14
N PHE A 106 -4.53 -17.57 -3.93
CA PHE A 106 -5.05 -18.28 -2.77
C PHE A 106 -6.50 -18.70 -2.96
N GLU A 107 -7.36 -17.79 -3.44
CA GLU A 107 -8.77 -18.09 -3.73
C GLU A 107 -8.92 -19.20 -4.77
N ALA A 108 -8.13 -19.16 -5.85
CA ALA A 108 -8.15 -20.18 -6.90
C ALA A 108 -7.78 -21.58 -6.35
N PHE A 109 -6.69 -21.68 -5.59
CA PHE A 109 -6.25 -22.93 -4.99
C PHE A 109 -7.21 -23.43 -3.91
N TYR A 110 -7.66 -22.55 -3.01
CA TYR A 110 -8.51 -22.94 -1.89
C TYR A 110 -9.89 -23.42 -2.37
N LYS A 111 -10.46 -22.76 -3.37
CA LYS A 111 -11.75 -23.14 -3.97
C LYS A 111 -11.70 -24.54 -4.58
N GLU A 112 -10.61 -24.89 -5.26
CA GLU A 112 -10.45 -26.21 -5.90
C GLU A 112 -10.15 -27.30 -4.87
N LEU A 113 -9.27 -27.02 -3.89
CA LEU A 113 -8.85 -28.00 -2.89
C LEU A 113 -9.88 -28.25 -1.77
N HIS A 114 -10.69 -27.23 -1.46
CA HIS A 114 -11.65 -27.22 -0.35
C HIS A 114 -13.00 -26.57 -0.73
N PRO A 115 -13.73 -27.10 -1.74
CA PRO A 115 -14.94 -26.46 -2.26
C PRO A 115 -16.07 -26.33 -1.22
N GLU A 116 -16.20 -27.30 -0.30
CA GLU A 116 -17.20 -27.25 0.77
C GLU A 116 -16.92 -26.17 1.81
N LEU A 117 -15.64 -25.92 2.13
CA LEU A 117 -15.24 -24.87 3.06
C LEU A 117 -15.35 -23.49 2.43
N TYR A 118 -14.97 -23.39 1.15
CA TYR A 118 -15.11 -22.18 0.35
C TYR A 118 -16.58 -21.78 0.18
N GLY A 119 -17.48 -22.74 -0.06
CA GLY A 119 -18.91 -22.49 -0.16
C GLY A 119 -19.57 -21.98 1.14
N GLN A 120 -18.85 -21.97 2.25
CA GLN A 120 -19.29 -21.48 3.56
C GLN A 120 -18.50 -20.24 4.03
N ASP A 121 -17.70 -19.63 3.16
CA ASP A 121 -16.84 -18.46 3.45
C ASP A 121 -15.81 -18.71 4.57
N LEU A 122 -15.45 -19.97 4.85
CA LEU A 122 -14.56 -20.34 5.95
C LEU A 122 -13.09 -20.04 5.65
N GLU A 123 -12.76 -19.65 4.43
CA GLU A 123 -11.44 -19.16 4.03
C GLU A 123 -11.20 -17.70 4.41
N MET A 124 -12.27 -16.90 4.62
CA MET A 124 -12.15 -15.48 4.96
C MET A 124 -11.25 -15.18 6.17
N PRO A 125 -11.30 -15.96 7.28
CA PRO A 125 -10.39 -15.77 8.42
C PRO A 125 -8.93 -16.14 8.12
N LEU A 126 -8.69 -16.96 7.08
CA LEU A 126 -7.34 -17.36 6.68
C LEU A 126 -6.63 -16.28 5.87
N ARG A 127 -7.38 -15.35 5.28
CA ARG A 127 -6.87 -14.25 4.47
C ARG A 127 -6.17 -13.23 5.37
N PRO A 128 -4.83 -13.08 5.32
CA PRO A 128 -4.14 -12.00 5.99
C PRO A 128 -4.71 -10.65 5.53
N SER A 129 -4.66 -9.64 6.39
CA SER A 129 -5.21 -8.33 6.06
C SER A 129 -4.30 -7.21 6.52
N PRO A 130 -3.88 -6.31 5.61
CA PRO A 130 -3.04 -5.18 5.97
C PRO A 130 -3.88 -4.19 6.77
N GLY A 131 -3.43 -3.86 7.98
CA GLY A 131 -4.25 -3.23 9.02
C GLY A 131 -5.04 -1.99 8.61
N MET A 132 -4.52 -1.18 7.68
CA MET A 132 -5.20 0.03 7.19
C MET A 132 -6.23 -0.21 6.07
N VAL A 133 -6.14 -1.34 5.36
CA VAL A 133 -7.10 -1.75 4.30
C VAL A 133 -8.17 -2.71 4.87
N ASN A 134 -8.05 -3.07 6.15
CA ASN A 134 -8.92 -4.03 6.84
C ASN A 134 -10.19 -3.41 7.44
N VAL A 135 -10.35 -2.09 7.36
CA VAL A 135 -11.55 -1.43 7.86
C VAL A 135 -12.74 -1.92 7.05
N GLY A 136 -13.66 -2.64 7.70
CA GLY A 136 -14.86 -3.18 7.06
C GLY A 136 -14.78 -4.64 6.58
N ARG A 137 -13.61 -5.30 6.61
CA ARG A 137 -13.48 -6.74 6.27
C ARG A 137 -14.02 -7.69 7.34
N GLN A 138 -14.35 -7.12 8.51
CA GLN A 138 -14.90 -7.82 9.67
C GLN A 138 -16.41 -8.07 9.55
N PHE A 139 -17.07 -7.49 8.54
CA PHE A 139 -18.49 -7.68 8.30
C PHE A 139 -18.69 -8.85 7.33
N PRO A 140 -19.32 -9.95 7.76
CA PRO A 140 -19.71 -11.04 6.87
C PRO A 140 -20.58 -10.50 5.73
N GLU A 141 -20.47 -11.06 4.52
CA GLU A 141 -21.30 -10.64 3.38
C GLU A 141 -22.81 -10.78 3.65
N SER A 142 -23.18 -11.68 4.56
CA SER A 142 -24.56 -11.93 5.02
C SER A 142 -25.07 -10.94 6.08
N ALA A 143 -24.25 -10.03 6.59
CA ALA A 143 -24.66 -9.08 7.63
C ALA A 143 -25.45 -7.89 7.06
N PRO A 144 -26.47 -7.35 7.78
CA PRO A 144 -27.26 -6.20 7.33
C PRO A 144 -26.43 -4.91 7.15
N HIS A 145 -25.19 -4.87 7.65
CA HIS A 145 -24.25 -3.76 7.49
C HIS A 145 -23.11 -4.05 6.51
N ALA A 146 -23.14 -5.16 5.77
CA ALA A 146 -22.11 -5.54 4.82
C ALA A 146 -21.85 -4.46 3.75
N ILE A 147 -22.92 -3.82 3.25
CA ILE A 147 -22.83 -2.72 2.27
C ILE A 147 -22.07 -1.52 2.85
N LEU A 148 -22.36 -1.16 4.10
CA LEU A 148 -21.67 -0.05 4.78
C LEU A 148 -20.20 -0.39 5.03
N GLY A 149 -19.91 -1.61 5.49
CA GLY A 149 -18.55 -2.11 5.68
C GLY A 149 -17.74 -2.08 4.39
N HIS A 150 -18.34 -2.52 3.28
CA HIS A 150 -17.73 -2.48 1.96
C HIS A 150 -17.49 -1.04 1.48
N ALA A 151 -18.47 -0.14 1.64
CA ALA A 151 -18.33 1.26 1.26
C ALA A 151 -17.20 1.95 2.05
N VAL A 152 -17.14 1.76 3.37
CA VAL A 152 -16.07 2.31 4.21
C VAL A 152 -14.70 1.75 3.80
N ARG A 153 -14.62 0.45 3.51
CA ARG A 153 -13.39 -0.21 3.02
C ARG A 153 -12.89 0.42 1.73
N VAL A 154 -13.78 0.58 0.75
CA VAL A 154 -13.44 1.16 -0.57
C VAL A 154 -13.03 2.62 -0.41
N VAL A 155 -13.79 3.41 0.35
CA VAL A 155 -13.51 4.84 0.54
C VAL A 155 -12.20 5.05 1.28
N LEU A 156 -11.97 4.38 2.42
CA LEU A 156 -10.73 4.52 3.17
C LEU A 156 -9.53 3.94 2.43
N GLY A 157 -9.71 2.78 1.78
CA GLY A 157 -8.68 2.18 0.95
C GLY A 157 -8.25 3.12 -0.18
N LEU A 158 -9.19 3.68 -0.93
CA LEU A 158 -8.92 4.62 -2.02
C LEU A 158 -8.40 5.97 -1.53
N ALA A 159 -8.85 6.43 -0.37
CA ALA A 159 -8.33 7.65 0.23
C ALA A 159 -6.87 7.49 0.65
N VAL A 160 -6.55 6.44 1.41
CA VAL A 160 -5.21 6.20 1.96
C VAL A 160 -4.21 5.78 0.88
N LEU A 161 -4.63 4.95 -0.07
CA LEU A 161 -3.75 4.40 -1.11
C LEU A 161 -3.73 5.24 -2.38
N THR A 162 -4.51 6.32 -2.50
CA THR A 162 -4.52 7.09 -3.75
C THR A 162 -4.68 8.58 -3.52
N LEU A 163 -5.78 9.01 -2.90
CA LEU A 163 -6.09 10.43 -2.78
C LEU A 163 -5.08 11.19 -1.91
N ILE A 164 -4.82 10.72 -0.68
CA ILE A 164 -3.93 11.37 0.29
C ILE A 164 -2.51 11.50 -0.27
N PRO A 165 -1.88 10.45 -0.84
CA PRO A 165 -0.54 10.57 -1.44
C PRO A 165 -0.44 11.55 -2.59
N VAL A 166 -1.44 11.61 -3.48
CA VAL A 166 -1.44 12.54 -4.60
C VAL A 166 -1.62 13.98 -4.10
N VAL A 167 -2.57 14.22 -3.20
CA VAL A 167 -2.78 15.54 -2.60
C VAL A 167 -1.53 16.01 -1.86
N PHE A 168 -0.93 15.14 -1.06
CA PHE A 168 0.32 15.43 -0.34
C PHE A 168 1.47 15.78 -1.30
N ALA A 169 1.66 15.04 -2.39
CA ALA A 169 2.71 15.31 -3.36
C ALA A 169 2.55 16.68 -4.04
N VAL A 170 1.30 17.06 -4.37
CA VAL A 170 0.97 18.36 -4.94
C VAL A 170 1.20 19.47 -3.91
N GLN A 171 0.63 19.33 -2.70
CA GLN A 171 0.73 20.30 -1.62
C GLN A 171 2.18 20.55 -1.21
N SER A 172 2.95 19.49 -0.96
CA SER A 172 4.36 19.60 -0.58
C SER A 172 5.20 20.26 -1.66
N SER A 173 4.91 20.02 -2.95
CA SER A 173 5.59 20.72 -4.06
C SER A 173 5.33 22.23 -4.04
N PHE A 174 4.09 22.65 -3.81
CA PHE A 174 3.74 24.07 -3.68
C PHE A 174 4.44 24.71 -2.48
N LEU A 175 4.43 24.04 -1.32
CA LEU A 175 5.07 24.56 -0.10
C LEU A 175 6.60 24.67 -0.25
N LEU A 176 7.24 23.74 -0.94
CA LEU A 176 8.68 23.83 -1.22
C LEU A 176 9.01 25.00 -2.15
N ILE A 177 8.20 25.22 -3.20
CA ILE A 177 8.39 26.34 -4.13
C ILE A 177 8.17 27.67 -3.42
N ASP A 178 7.13 27.77 -2.59
CA ASP A 178 6.81 28.99 -1.85
C ASP A 178 7.90 29.34 -0.84
N LYS A 179 8.37 28.35 -0.05
CA LYS A 179 9.36 28.57 1.02
C LYS A 179 10.79 28.77 0.51
N TYR A 180 11.22 28.03 -0.52
CA TYR A 180 12.62 28.04 -0.99
C TYR A 180 12.83 28.70 -2.36
N GLY A 181 11.75 29.07 -3.03
CA GLY A 181 11.77 29.61 -4.39
C GLY A 181 11.87 28.55 -5.48
N GLY A 182 11.30 28.85 -6.65
CA GLY A 182 11.29 27.95 -7.81
C GLY A 182 12.64 27.74 -8.51
N GLY A 183 13.69 28.47 -8.10
CA GLY A 183 15.05 28.33 -8.63
C GLY A 183 15.96 27.40 -7.83
N ASP A 184 15.51 26.90 -6.68
CA ASP A 184 16.31 26.00 -5.85
C ASP A 184 16.42 24.61 -6.48
N VAL A 185 17.64 24.25 -6.90
CA VAL A 185 17.92 23.01 -7.62
C VAL A 185 17.51 21.78 -6.82
N LEU A 186 17.73 21.77 -5.50
CA LEU A 186 17.39 20.62 -4.66
C LEU A 186 15.86 20.44 -4.57
N SER A 187 15.11 21.52 -4.36
CA SER A 187 13.64 21.49 -4.38
C SER A 187 13.10 20.97 -5.71
N LEU A 188 13.66 21.44 -6.85
CA LEU A 188 13.25 20.97 -8.17
C LEU A 188 13.51 19.47 -8.37
N VAL A 189 14.70 18.99 -7.98
CA VAL A 189 15.04 17.56 -8.05
C VAL A 189 14.08 16.73 -7.21
N VAL A 190 13.78 17.15 -5.99
CA VAL A 190 12.84 16.44 -5.11
C VAL A 190 11.44 16.44 -5.72
N ILE A 191 10.94 17.57 -6.23
CA ILE A 191 9.62 17.64 -6.87
C ILE A 191 9.54 16.68 -8.06
N CYS A 192 10.57 16.65 -8.92
CA CYS A 192 10.64 15.72 -10.05
C CYS A 192 10.65 14.26 -9.59
N LEU A 193 11.43 13.92 -8.56
CA LEU A 193 11.48 12.57 -8.00
C LEU A 193 10.14 12.16 -7.37
N SER A 194 9.52 13.06 -6.60
CA SER A 194 8.19 12.84 -6.02
C SER A 194 7.15 12.56 -7.09
N ALA A 195 7.13 13.38 -8.15
CA ALA A 195 6.24 13.19 -9.29
C ALA A 195 6.49 11.84 -9.99
N ALA A 196 7.76 11.48 -10.22
CA ALA A 196 8.12 10.22 -10.84
C ALA A 196 7.61 9.00 -10.04
N PHE A 197 7.80 8.99 -8.71
CA PHE A 197 7.32 7.90 -7.87
C PHE A 197 5.80 7.83 -7.81
N VAL A 198 5.11 8.97 -7.66
CA VAL A 198 3.64 9.01 -7.64
C VAL A 198 3.06 8.53 -8.97
N LEU A 199 3.59 9.01 -10.10
CA LEU A 199 3.14 8.58 -11.43
C LEU A 199 3.42 7.09 -11.67
N ALA A 200 4.58 6.59 -11.25
CA ALA A 200 4.90 5.17 -11.34
C ALA A 200 3.93 4.31 -10.50
N ALA A 201 3.58 4.77 -9.30
CA ALA A 201 2.62 4.10 -8.43
C ALA A 201 1.23 4.04 -9.09
N ILE A 202 0.73 5.17 -9.62
CA ILE A 202 -0.53 5.24 -10.34
C ILE A 202 -0.50 4.33 -11.58
N ALA A 203 0.59 4.34 -12.34
CA ALA A 203 0.74 3.49 -13.52
C ALA A 203 0.66 2.00 -13.15
N ILE A 204 1.32 1.56 -12.07
CA ILE A 204 1.23 0.18 -11.56
C ILE A 204 -0.21 -0.16 -11.19
N LEU A 205 -0.90 0.72 -10.47
CA LEU A 205 -2.30 0.51 -10.07
C LEU A 205 -3.23 0.38 -11.29
N LEU A 206 -3.07 1.23 -12.30
CA LEU A 206 -3.85 1.20 -13.54
C LEU A 206 -3.54 -0.06 -14.37
N LEU A 207 -2.27 -0.44 -14.48
CA LEU A 207 -1.86 -1.67 -15.16
C LEU A 207 -2.44 -2.92 -14.47
N TYR A 208 -2.53 -2.92 -13.15
CA TYR A 208 -3.21 -3.98 -12.41
C TYR A 208 -4.71 -3.98 -12.68
N ALA A 209 -5.38 -2.83 -12.57
CA ALA A 209 -6.82 -2.70 -12.78
C ALA A 209 -7.29 -3.08 -14.19
N THR A 210 -6.42 -2.93 -15.20
CA THR A 210 -6.70 -3.30 -16.60
C THR A 210 -6.44 -4.78 -16.92
N ARG A 211 -5.81 -5.52 -16.00
CA ARG A 211 -5.53 -6.97 -16.14
C ARG A 211 -6.56 -7.87 -15.45
N ARG A 212 -7.36 -7.30 -14.54
CA ARG A 212 -8.57 -7.93 -14.00
C ARG A 212 -9.70 -7.86 -15.01
#